data_AF-A0AAJ2UM70-F1
#
_entry.id   AF-A0AAJ2UM70-F1
#
_cell.length_a   1.000
_cell.length_b   1.000
_cell.length_c   1.000
_cell.angle_alpha   90.00
_cell.angle_beta   90.00
_cell.angle_gamma   90.00
#
_symmetry.space_group_name_H-M   'P 1'
#
loop_
_entity.id
_entity.type
_entity.pdbx_description
1 polymer ?
#
loop_
_entity_poly.entity_id
_entity_poly.type
_entity_poly.pdbx_seq_one_letter_code
_entity_poly.pdbx_strand_id
1 'polypeptide(L)'
;MQWALLPTGELVIQVQDARRDFPDFDEVLKWEPAEGEPPRGLWTASQLGAEIAYAPVEGGKVVQALIKPARHPLDPHRTPYL
;
A
#
# COMPACT_ATOMS: atom_id res chain seq x y z
N MET A 1 -4.47 -8.91 -11.51
CA MET A 1 -4.05 -7.64 -10.89
C MET A 1 -4.70 -6.51 -11.65
N GLN A 2 -5.30 -5.56 -10.93
CA GLN A 2 -5.93 -4.38 -11.51
C GLN A 2 -5.45 -3.12 -10.79
N TRP A 3 -5.44 -1.99 -11.49
CA TRP A 3 -5.07 -0.70 -10.91
C TRP A 3 -5.93 0.40 -11.51
N ALA A 4 -6.14 1.48 -10.75
CA ALA A 4 -6.88 2.65 -11.17
C ALA A 4 -6.33 3.91 -10.50
N LEU A 5 -6.24 5.00 -11.27
CA LEU A 5 -5.98 6.34 -10.74
C LEU A 5 -7.33 7.00 -10.47
N LEU A 6 -7.59 7.36 -9.21
CA LEU A 6 -8.82 8.06 -8.84
C LEU A 6 -8.75 9.54 -9.25
N PRO A 7 -9.89 10.21 -9.51
CA PRO A 7 -9.92 11.64 -9.83
C PRO A 7 -9.27 12.53 -8.76
N THR A 8 -9.26 12.06 -7.51
CA THR A 8 -8.64 12.70 -6.35
C THR A 8 -7.11 12.51 -6.27
N GLY A 9 -6.53 11.73 -7.18
CA GLY A 9 -5.08 11.57 -7.35
C GLY A 9 -4.48 10.33 -6.66
N GLU A 10 -5.26 9.57 -5.91
CA GLU A 10 -4.81 8.30 -5.33
C GLU A 10 -4.69 7.20 -6.38
N LEU A 11 -3.63 6.42 -6.29
CA LEU A 11 -3.46 5.20 -7.06
C LEU A 11 -3.94 4.01 -6.23
N VAL A 12 -4.94 3.29 -6.73
CA VAL A 12 -5.44 2.05 -6.15
C VAL A 12 -4.87 0.88 -6.95
N ILE A 13 -4.25 -0.08 -6.26
CA ILE A 13 -3.82 -1.37 -6.83
C ILE A 13 -4.57 -2.47 -6.08
N GLN A 14 -5.14 -3.41 -6.82
CA GLN A 14 -5.84 -4.57 -6.26
C GLN A 14 -5.31 -5.87 -6.86
N VAL A 15 -5.09 -6.83 -5.97
CA VAL A 15 -4.67 -8.20 -6.30
C VAL A 15 -5.68 -9.16 -5.70
N GLN A 16 -6.24 -10.03 -6.53
CA GLN A 16 -7.07 -11.14 -6.09
C GLN A 16 -6.20 -12.36 -5.84
N ASP A 17 -6.37 -12.98 -4.68
CA ASP A 17 -5.70 -14.21 -4.28
C ASP A 17 -6.77 -15.25 -3.93
N ALA A 18 -6.65 -16.45 -4.50
CA ALA A 18 -7.58 -17.55 -4.25
C ALA A 18 -7.53 -18.09 -2.81
N ARG A 19 -6.42 -17.84 -2.08
CA ARG A 19 -6.33 -18.17 -0.65
C ARG A 19 -7.25 -17.24 0.12
N ARG A 20 -8.28 -17.80 0.75
CA ARG A 20 -9.26 -17.05 1.56
C ARG A 20 -8.62 -16.38 2.77
N ASP A 21 -7.71 -17.10 3.42
CA ASP A 21 -7.08 -16.60 4.63
C ASP A 21 -5.83 -15.77 4.29
N PHE A 22 -5.61 -14.76 5.10
CA PHE A 22 -4.35 -14.06 5.19
C PHE A 22 -3.95 -13.98 6.68
N PRO A 23 -3.58 -15.11 7.29
CA PRO A 23 -3.13 -15.10 8.67
C PRO A 23 -1.91 -14.19 8.81
N ASP A 24 -1.79 -13.58 9.98
CA ASP A 24 -0.63 -12.77 10.36
C ASP A 24 -0.36 -11.60 9.42
N PHE A 25 -1.42 -11.06 8.78
CA PHE A 25 -1.31 -9.91 7.89
C PHE A 25 -0.57 -8.73 8.55
N ASP A 26 -0.85 -8.46 9.83
CA ASP A 26 -0.16 -7.41 10.59
C ASP A 26 1.33 -7.69 10.77
N GLU A 27 1.73 -8.95 10.88
CA GLU A 27 3.15 -9.34 10.93
C GLU A 27 3.80 -9.16 9.56
N VAL A 28 3.09 -9.52 8.49
CA VAL A 28 3.57 -9.33 7.11
C VAL A 28 3.73 -7.84 6.76
N LEU A 29 2.87 -6.97 7.29
CA LEU A 29 3.00 -5.52 7.15
C LEU A 29 4.20 -4.94 7.91
N LYS A 30 4.59 -5.57 9.02
CA LYS A 30 5.75 -5.18 9.85
C LYS A 30 7.05 -5.89 9.45
N TRP A 31 6.96 -6.86 8.55
CA TRP A 31 8.12 -7.61 8.08
C TRP A 31 9.05 -6.69 7.29
N GLU A 32 10.35 -6.77 7.57
CA GLU A 32 11.40 -6.06 6.85
C GLU A 32 12.39 -7.06 6.24
N PRO A 33 12.94 -6.80 5.04
CA PRO A 33 13.94 -7.66 4.44
C PRO A 33 15.24 -7.65 5.26
N ALA A 34 15.81 -8.83 5.50
CA ALA A 34 17.16 -8.95 6.05
C ALA A 34 18.21 -8.49 5.02
N GLU A 35 19.43 -8.22 5.48
CA GLU A 35 20.54 -7.85 4.59
C GLU A 35 20.75 -8.91 3.49
N GLY A 36 20.67 -8.48 2.22
CA GLY A 36 20.80 -9.36 1.06
C GLY A 36 19.52 -10.12 0.66
N GLU A 37 18.41 -10.03 1.42
CA GLU A 37 17.12 -10.58 1.03
C GLU A 37 16.38 -9.62 0.08
N PRO A 38 15.78 -10.11 -1.03
CA PRO A 38 14.96 -9.26 -1.88
C PRO A 38 13.70 -8.79 -1.13
N PRO A 39 13.32 -7.50 -1.26
CA PRO A 39 12.11 -6.98 -0.64
C PRO A 39 10.85 -7.63 -1.23
N ARG A 40 9.85 -7.83 -0.36
CA ARG A 40 8.54 -8.37 -0.76
C ARG A 40 7.59 -7.24 -1.17
N GLY A 41 6.64 -7.56 -2.04
CA GLY A 41 5.74 -6.55 -2.63
C GLY A 41 4.95 -5.72 -1.61
N LEU A 42 4.47 -6.32 -0.52
CA LEU A 42 3.73 -5.59 0.53
C LEU A 42 4.64 -4.62 1.30
N TRP A 43 5.87 -5.03 1.62
CA TRP A 43 6.85 -4.14 2.22
C TRP A 43 7.20 -2.98 1.29
N THR A 44 7.45 -3.25 0.01
CA THR A 44 7.73 -2.20 -0.98
C THR A 44 6.57 -1.22 -1.11
N ALA A 45 5.32 -1.70 -1.13
CA ALA A 45 4.14 -0.84 -1.17
C ALA A 45 4.05 0.05 0.09
N SER A 46 4.32 -0.51 1.28
CA SER A 46 4.35 0.26 2.53
C SER A 46 5.43 1.35 2.52
N GLN A 47 6.62 1.07 1.98
CA GLN A 47 7.70 2.07 1.86
C GLN A 47 7.36 3.23 0.92
N LEU A 48 6.46 2.99 -0.05
CA LEU A 48 5.91 4.01 -0.94
C LEU A 48 4.74 4.79 -0.30
N GLY A 49 4.44 4.56 0.98
CA GLY A 49 3.34 5.21 1.70
C GLY A 49 1.97 4.64 1.34
N ALA A 50 1.90 3.41 0.83
CA ALA A 50 0.62 2.76 0.56
C ALA A 50 -0.11 2.41 1.86
N GLU A 51 -1.39 2.75 1.94
CA GLU A 51 -2.32 2.17 2.90
C GLU A 51 -2.79 0.81 2.36
N ILE A 52 -2.48 -0.25 3.08
CA ILE A 52 -2.76 -1.62 2.64
C ILE A 52 -3.94 -2.18 3.44
N ALA A 53 -4.92 -2.74 2.74
CA ALA A 53 -6.06 -3.43 3.31
C ALA A 53 -6.31 -4.74 2.59
N TYR A 54 -7.01 -5.68 3.23
CA TYR A 54 -7.52 -6.86 2.57
C TYR A 54 -8.97 -7.13 2.97
N ALA A 55 -9.71 -7.81 2.09
CA ALA A 55 -11.07 -8.25 2.35
C ALA A 55 -11.29 -9.64 1.76
N PRO A 56 -11.92 -10.59 2.50
CA PRO A 56 -12.36 -11.84 1.93
C PRO A 56 -13.48 -11.58 0.90
N VAL A 57 -13.46 -12.33 -0.20
CA VAL A 57 -14.47 -12.25 -1.27
C VAL A 57 -14.87 -13.65 -1.72
N GLU A 58 -15.96 -13.77 -2.48
CA GLU A 58 -16.27 -15.02 -3.16
C GLU A 58 -15.09 -15.41 -4.07
N GLY A 59 -14.53 -16.60 -3.84
CA GLY A 59 -13.35 -17.09 -4.56
C GLY A 59 -11.99 -16.76 -3.94
N GLY A 60 -11.92 -16.13 -2.76
CA GLY A 60 -10.64 -15.91 -2.06
C GLY A 60 -10.60 -14.63 -1.24
N LYS A 61 -9.62 -13.76 -1.51
CA LYS A 61 -9.50 -12.42 -0.94
C LYS A 61 -9.04 -11.42 -1.99
N VAL A 62 -9.32 -10.14 -1.73
CA VAL A 62 -8.72 -9.01 -2.42
C VAL A 62 -7.78 -8.30 -1.46
N VAL A 63 -6.54 -8.09 -1.89
CA VAL A 63 -5.58 -7.20 -1.22
C VAL A 63 -5.53 -5.91 -2.02
N GLN A 64 -5.69 -4.78 -1.34
CA GLN A 64 -5.66 -3.45 -1.90
C GLN A 64 -4.50 -2.66 -1.32
N ALA A 65 -3.78 -1.96 -2.18
CA ALA A 65 -2.84 -0.91 -1.80
C ALA A 65 -3.36 0.43 -2.34
N LEU A 66 -3.50 1.41 -1.46
CA LEU A 66 -3.90 2.78 -1.77
C LEU A 66 -2.68 3.69 -1.58
N ILE A 67 -2.12 4.20 -2.67
CA ILE A 67 -1.01 5.16 -2.62
C ILE A 67 -1.61 6.56 -2.75
N LYS A 68 -1.47 7.37 -1.71
CA LYS A 68 -1.93 8.76 -1.72
C LYS A 68 -0.97 9.61 -2.54
N PRO A 69 -1.46 10.62 -3.27
CA PRO A 69 -0.59 11.56 -3.95
C PRO A 69 0.30 12.23 -2.90
N ALA A 70 1.59 12.34 -3.20
CA ALA A 70 2.51 13.09 -2.35
C ALA A 70 1.94 14.51 -2.20
N ARG A 71 1.67 14.94 -0.96
CA ARG A 71 1.34 16.34 -0.70
C ARG A 71 2.53 17.15 -1.20
N HIS A 72 2.32 17.91 -2.27
CA HIS A 72 3.35 18.80 -2.80
C HIS A 72 3.81 19.71 -1.65
N PRO A 73 5.12 19.95 -1.44
CA PRO A 73 5.64 20.75 -0.32
C PRO A 73 5.29 22.25 -0.38
N LEU A 74 4.33 22.65 -1.21
CA LEU A 74 3.69 23.96 -1.13
C LEU A 74 2.50 23.86 -0.18
N ASP A 75 2.79 23.55 1.08
CA ASP A 75 1.88 23.88 2.17
C ASP A 75 2.02 25.40 2.43
N PRO A 76 1.01 26.22 2.09
CA PRO A 76 1.07 27.67 2.32
C PRO A 76 1.11 28.04 3.82
N HIS A 77 0.96 27.08 4.74
CA HIS A 77 1.04 27.30 6.18
C HIS A 77 2.43 27.11 6.79
N ARG A 78 3.44 26.74 5.98
CA ARG A 78 4.83 26.75 6.45
C ARG A 78 5.46 28.10 6.12
N THR A 79 5.43 29.01 7.09
CA THR A 79 6.21 30.26 7.04
C THR A 79 7.65 29.90 6.66
N PRO A 80 8.24 30.49 5.60
CA PRO A 80 9.67 30.37 5.37
C PRO A 80 10.36 31.03 6.55
N TYR A 81 11.22 30.27 7.23
CA TYR A 81 12.15 30.85 8.18
C TYR A 81 13.02 31.87 7.41
N LEU A 82 13.11 33.06 8.03
CA LEU A 82 13.93 34.20 7.61
C LEU A 82 15.37 33.80 7.29
#